data_AF-A0A7D4HY03-F1
#
_entry.id   AF-A0A7D4HY03-F1
#
_cell.length_a   1.000
_cell.length_b   1.000
_cell.length_c   1.000
_cell.angle_alpha   90.00
_cell.angle_beta   90.00
_cell.angle_gamma   90.00
#
_symmetry.space_group_name_H-M   'P 1'
#
loop_
_entity.id
_entity.type
_entity.pdbx_description
1 polymer ?
#
loop_
_entity_poly.entity_id
_entity_poly.type
_entity_poly.pdbx_seq_one_letter_code
_entity_poly.pdbx_strand_id
1 'polypeptide(L)'
;MLTFQDVGKHHDPVYAGIQFFRIMVLEGLHQRVADHLWLHYMPHFASRLVDRAREVRPDDENHEFPTPLAYLLYEIVDATAVWVRDAEALTTPGDRVRPEQLEGNHIHIAFEAAEAIGRVVKPILMSPRVSRRLKEELLGVALTTLRDLEQHAHLTPLATVMRAHLIEPYGFREQNNYLYILKQCFDEQDHVLRAHLGHFSDDLDAARGVEA
;
A
#
# COMPACT_ATOMS: atom_id res chain seq x y z
N MET A 1 -16.27 1.55 26.57
CA MET A 1 -17.10 2.09 25.46
C MET A 1 -16.62 1.39 24.21
N LEU A 2 -17.49 0.76 23.42
CA LEU A 2 -17.09 0.03 22.21
C LEU A 2 -16.65 1.02 21.14
N THR A 3 -15.53 0.74 20.46
CA THR A 3 -14.93 1.63 19.46
C THR A 3 -15.58 1.45 18.09
N PHE A 4 -15.21 2.31 17.12
CA PHE A 4 -15.60 2.11 15.73
C PHE A 4 -15.10 0.76 15.18
N GLN A 5 -13.88 0.37 15.54
CA GLN A 5 -13.27 -0.91 15.13
C GLN A 5 -14.03 -2.12 15.69
N ASP A 6 -14.62 -1.99 16.89
CA ASP A 6 -15.34 -3.09 17.54
C ASP A 6 -16.74 -3.31 16.96
N VAL A 7 -17.48 -2.23 16.70
CA VAL A 7 -18.91 -2.33 16.32
C VAL A 7 -19.28 -1.39 15.18
N GLY A 8 -18.80 -0.15 15.21
CA GLY A 8 -19.23 0.90 14.26
C GLY A 8 -18.98 0.53 12.80
N LYS A 9 -17.88 -0.16 12.51
CA LYS A 9 -17.51 -0.57 11.14
C LYS A 9 -18.56 -1.43 10.46
N HIS A 10 -19.32 -2.24 11.20
CA HIS A 10 -20.35 -3.10 10.62
C HIS A 10 -21.58 -2.35 10.09
N HIS A 11 -21.71 -1.06 10.42
CA HIS A 11 -22.74 -0.17 9.90
C HIS A 11 -22.20 0.87 8.91
N ASP A 12 -20.89 0.84 8.63
CA ASP A 12 -20.25 1.81 7.74
C ASP A 12 -20.22 1.30 6.28
N PRO A 13 -20.78 2.05 5.32
CA PRO A 13 -20.85 1.61 3.93
C PRO A 13 -19.48 1.59 3.23
N VAL A 14 -18.52 2.40 3.68
CA VAL A 14 -17.16 2.39 3.12
C VAL A 14 -16.43 1.14 3.57
N TYR A 15 -16.53 0.79 4.86
CA TYR A 15 -16.01 -0.48 5.37
C TYR A 15 -16.61 -1.67 4.62
N ALA A 16 -17.94 -1.74 4.51
CA ALA A 16 -18.60 -2.79 3.75
C ALA A 16 -18.12 -2.84 2.30
N GLY A 17 -17.97 -1.69 1.64
CA GLY A 17 -17.40 -1.58 0.29
C GLY A 17 -15.99 -2.17 0.19
N ILE A 18 -15.10 -1.81 1.13
CA ILE A 18 -13.73 -2.37 1.18
C ILE A 18 -13.79 -3.90 1.30
N GLN A 19 -14.64 -4.45 2.17
CA GLN A 19 -14.79 -5.90 2.33
C GLN A 19 -15.31 -6.58 1.06
N PHE A 20 -16.26 -5.98 0.34
CA PHE A 20 -16.71 -6.50 -0.96
C PHE A 20 -15.56 -6.55 -1.96
N PHE A 21 -14.77 -5.48 -2.07
CA PHE A 21 -13.59 -5.47 -2.93
C PHE A 21 -12.55 -6.52 -2.51
N ARG A 22 -12.31 -6.71 -1.21
CA ARG A 22 -11.41 -7.77 -0.71
C ARG A 22 -11.83 -9.13 -1.23
N ILE A 23 -13.12 -9.47 -1.13
CA ILE A 23 -13.66 -10.75 -1.62
C ILE A 23 -13.53 -10.86 -3.14
N MET A 24 -13.98 -9.85 -3.89
CA MET A 24 -13.98 -9.91 -5.35
C MET A 24 -12.57 -10.03 -5.93
N VAL A 25 -11.61 -9.27 -5.39
CA VAL A 25 -10.22 -9.30 -5.86
C VAL A 25 -9.53 -10.60 -5.47
N LEU A 26 -9.79 -11.14 -4.27
CA LEU A 26 -9.28 -12.44 -3.83
C LEU A 26 -9.81 -13.58 -4.72
N GLU A 27 -11.11 -13.58 -5.03
CA GLU A 27 -11.69 -14.54 -5.97
C GLU A 27 -11.09 -14.42 -7.36
N GLY A 28 -10.85 -13.18 -7.84
CA GLY A 28 -10.16 -12.94 -9.10
C GLY A 28 -8.73 -13.48 -9.12
N LEU A 29 -7.98 -13.31 -8.03
CA LEU A 29 -6.62 -13.84 -7.85
C LEU A 29 -6.62 -15.37 -7.96
N HIS A 30 -7.52 -16.06 -7.26
CA HIS A 30 -7.62 -17.51 -7.28
C HIS A 30 -8.07 -18.06 -8.64
N GLN A 31 -8.99 -17.36 -9.31
CA GLN A 31 -9.45 -17.74 -10.65
C GLN A 31 -8.47 -17.33 -11.76
N ARG A 32 -7.42 -16.58 -11.42
CA ARG A 32 -6.42 -16.03 -12.35
C ARG A 32 -7.10 -15.25 -13.48
N VAL A 33 -8.07 -14.41 -13.12
CA VAL A 33 -8.67 -13.50 -14.10
C VAL A 33 -7.69 -12.34 -14.35
N ALA A 34 -7.59 -11.91 -15.61
CA ALA A 34 -6.79 -10.75 -15.98
C ALA A 34 -7.51 -9.43 -15.67
N ASP A 35 -8.84 -9.44 -15.48
CA ASP A 35 -9.61 -8.24 -15.15
C ASP A 35 -9.39 -7.86 -13.68
N HIS A 36 -9.00 -6.61 -13.47
CA HIS A 36 -8.50 -6.08 -12.21
C HIS A 36 -9.05 -4.67 -11.92
N LEU A 37 -10.08 -4.22 -12.67
CA LEU A 37 -10.65 -2.87 -12.54
C LEU A 37 -11.10 -2.52 -11.11
N TRP A 38 -11.42 -3.53 -10.31
CA TRP A 38 -11.96 -3.35 -8.96
C TRP A 38 -10.93 -2.88 -7.94
N LEU A 39 -9.66 -3.29 -8.05
CA LEU A 39 -8.63 -2.88 -7.08
C LEU A 39 -8.24 -1.41 -7.24
N HIS A 40 -8.38 -0.86 -8.45
CA HIS A 40 -8.11 0.55 -8.76
C HIS A 40 -9.10 1.52 -8.09
N TYR A 41 -10.15 1.03 -7.42
CA TYR A 41 -10.98 1.85 -6.53
C TYR A 41 -10.31 2.18 -5.19
N MET A 42 -9.33 1.39 -4.73
CA MET A 42 -8.63 1.63 -3.46
C MET A 42 -7.91 2.99 -3.42
N PRO A 43 -7.12 3.38 -4.45
CA PRO A 43 -6.56 4.74 -4.54
C PRO A 43 -7.62 5.85 -4.45
N HIS A 44 -8.78 5.66 -5.11
CA HIS A 44 -9.87 6.63 -5.07
C HIS A 44 -10.49 6.75 -3.68
N PHE A 45 -10.71 5.64 -2.98
CA PHE A 45 -11.20 5.65 -1.60
C PHE A 45 -10.20 6.34 -0.68
N ALA A 46 -8.91 6.01 -0.77
CA ALA A 46 -7.86 6.63 0.05
C ALA A 46 -7.84 8.15 -0.13
N SER A 47 -7.81 8.64 -1.36
CA SER A 47 -7.84 10.08 -1.65
C SER A 47 -9.12 10.75 -1.11
N ARG A 48 -10.29 10.15 -1.33
CA ARG A 48 -11.57 10.72 -0.87
C ARG A 48 -11.73 10.72 0.65
N LEU A 49 -11.13 9.75 1.34
CA LEU A 49 -11.11 9.73 2.80
C LEU A 49 -10.15 10.80 3.32
N VAL A 50 -8.94 10.87 2.79
CA VAL A 50 -7.96 11.92 3.14
C VAL A 50 -8.56 13.33 2.97
N ASP A 51 -9.24 13.59 1.87
CA ASP A 51 -9.88 14.88 1.58
C ASP A 51 -10.98 15.26 2.58
N ARG A 52 -11.61 14.27 3.21
CA ARG A 52 -12.69 14.43 4.20
C ARG A 52 -12.21 14.32 5.65
N ALA A 53 -10.95 13.98 5.87
CA ALA A 53 -10.38 13.92 7.20
C ALA A 53 -10.49 15.30 7.87
N ARG A 54 -10.75 15.29 9.18
CA ARG A 54 -10.64 16.49 10.02
C ARG A 54 -9.18 16.83 10.25
N GLU A 55 -8.91 18.03 10.75
CA GLU A 55 -7.58 18.41 11.23
C GLU A 55 -7.09 17.48 12.35
N VAL A 56 -5.78 17.23 12.36
CA VAL A 56 -5.10 16.45 13.40
C VAL A 56 -5.14 17.21 14.71
N ARG A 57 -5.41 16.50 15.81
CA ARG A 57 -5.41 17.00 17.18
C ARG A 57 -4.21 16.41 17.93
N PRO A 58 -3.68 17.09 18.96
CA PRO A 58 -2.53 16.59 19.73
C PRO A 58 -2.74 15.17 20.28
N ASP A 59 -3.95 14.86 20.73
CA ASP A 59 -4.29 13.55 21.30
C ASP A 59 -4.33 12.42 20.25
N ASP A 60 -4.37 12.74 18.96
CA ASP A 60 -4.46 11.73 17.90
C ASP A 60 -3.22 10.82 17.84
N GLU A 61 -2.06 11.30 18.28
CA GLU A 61 -0.81 10.52 18.34
C GLU A 61 -0.85 9.42 19.42
N ASN A 62 -1.78 9.51 20.36
CA ASN A 62 -1.93 8.55 21.48
C ASN A 62 -2.85 7.36 21.14
N HIS A 63 -3.49 7.38 19.97
CA HIS A 63 -4.45 6.37 19.54
C HIS A 63 -3.95 5.70 18.26
N GLU A 64 -4.10 4.37 18.18
CA GLU A 64 -3.85 3.60 16.95
C GLU A 64 -4.74 4.12 15.81
N PHE A 65 -6.05 4.24 16.06
CA PHE A 65 -6.98 4.85 15.11
C PHE A 65 -7.74 6.02 15.74
N PRO A 66 -7.27 7.27 15.57
CA PRO A 66 -7.89 8.44 16.21
C PRO A 66 -9.27 8.80 15.64
N THR A 67 -9.63 8.25 14.49
CA THR A 67 -10.94 8.44 13.86
C THR A 67 -11.38 7.16 13.12
N PRO A 68 -12.70 7.00 12.85
CA PRO A 68 -13.18 5.97 11.93
C PRO A 68 -12.46 5.99 10.57
N LEU A 69 -12.16 7.19 10.08
CA LEU A 69 -11.46 7.38 8.81
C LEU A 69 -10.04 6.83 8.84
N ALA A 70 -9.31 7.02 9.95
CA ALA A 70 -7.99 6.43 10.14
C ALA A 70 -8.02 4.90 10.03
N TYR A 71 -9.02 4.28 10.66
CA TYR A 71 -9.22 2.83 10.54
C TYR A 71 -9.59 2.42 9.11
N LEU A 72 -10.42 3.18 8.41
CA LEU A 72 -10.74 2.89 7.00
C LEU A 72 -9.52 3.03 6.07
N LEU A 73 -8.63 3.99 6.31
CA LEU A 73 -7.36 4.11 5.58
C LEU A 73 -6.47 2.89 5.83
N TYR A 74 -6.42 2.40 7.07
CA TYR A 74 -5.74 1.15 7.39
C TYR A 74 -6.32 -0.02 6.61
N GLU A 75 -7.65 -0.20 6.60
CA GLU A 75 -8.29 -1.30 5.87
C GLU A 75 -8.01 -1.24 4.36
N ILE A 76 -7.88 -0.05 3.77
CA ILE A 76 -7.52 0.11 2.34
C ILE A 76 -6.06 -0.31 2.08
N VAL A 77 -5.13 0.17 2.92
CA VAL A 77 -3.71 -0.17 2.79
C VAL A 77 -3.51 -1.67 3.03
N ASP A 78 -4.12 -2.24 4.07
CA ASP A 78 -4.06 -3.66 4.39
C ASP A 78 -4.65 -4.52 3.26
N ALA A 79 -5.85 -4.18 2.75
CA ALA A 79 -6.44 -4.91 1.64
C ALA A 79 -5.52 -4.94 0.41
N THR A 80 -4.95 -3.79 0.04
CA THR A 80 -4.04 -3.69 -1.09
C THR A 80 -2.76 -4.50 -0.86
N ALA A 81 -2.20 -4.44 0.35
CA ALA A 81 -1.02 -5.20 0.74
C ALA A 81 -1.27 -6.72 0.76
N VAL A 82 -2.45 -7.17 1.20
CA VAL A 82 -2.84 -8.58 1.16
C VAL A 82 -2.86 -9.10 -0.28
N TRP A 83 -3.46 -8.37 -1.22
CA TRP A 83 -3.51 -8.79 -2.62
C TRP A 83 -2.12 -8.91 -3.27
N VAL A 84 -1.16 -8.09 -2.82
CA VAL A 84 0.24 -8.23 -3.23
C VAL A 84 0.84 -9.51 -2.62
N ARG A 85 0.65 -9.75 -1.32
CA ARG A 85 1.20 -10.93 -0.62
C ARG A 85 0.61 -12.25 -1.08
N ASP A 86 -0.63 -12.28 -1.56
CA ASP A 86 -1.27 -13.49 -2.07
C ASP A 86 -0.48 -14.13 -3.23
N ALA A 87 0.39 -13.37 -3.90
CA ALA A 87 1.38 -13.91 -4.83
C ALA A 87 2.23 -15.06 -4.25
N GLU A 88 2.60 -14.98 -2.97
CA GLU A 88 3.38 -16.02 -2.28
C GLU A 88 2.62 -17.35 -2.20
N ALA A 89 1.30 -17.30 -2.00
CA ALA A 89 0.47 -18.50 -1.97
C ALA A 89 0.18 -19.05 -3.37
N LEU A 90 0.28 -18.21 -4.40
CA LEU A 90 -0.09 -18.54 -5.78
C LEU A 90 1.08 -18.92 -6.68
N THR A 91 2.30 -18.85 -6.16
CA THR A 91 3.53 -19.17 -6.90
C THR A 91 4.43 -20.06 -6.06
N THR A 92 5.38 -20.71 -6.73
CA THR A 92 6.35 -21.59 -6.11
C THR A 92 7.76 -21.26 -6.59
N PRO A 93 8.82 -21.61 -5.82
CA PRO A 93 10.19 -21.48 -6.28
C PRO A 93 10.40 -22.21 -7.61
N GLY A 94 10.78 -21.46 -8.65
CA GLY A 94 10.97 -21.97 -10.01
C GLY A 94 9.94 -21.44 -11.01
N ASP A 95 8.81 -20.90 -10.55
CA ASP A 95 7.87 -20.19 -11.39
C ASP A 95 8.51 -18.92 -11.97
N ARG A 96 8.20 -18.64 -13.24
CA ARG A 96 8.62 -17.41 -13.91
C ARG A 96 7.48 -16.41 -13.86
N VAL A 97 7.57 -15.48 -12.92
CA VAL A 97 6.59 -14.42 -12.73
C VAL A 97 6.95 -13.22 -13.61
N ARG A 98 5.98 -12.65 -14.35
CA ARG A 98 6.17 -11.47 -15.19
C ARG A 98 4.95 -10.54 -15.12
N PRO A 99 5.13 -9.21 -15.13
CA PRO A 99 4.01 -8.26 -15.06
C PRO A 99 2.98 -8.43 -16.19
N GLU A 100 3.46 -8.67 -17.41
CA GLU A 100 2.63 -8.72 -18.63
C GLU A 100 2.03 -10.11 -18.89
N GLN A 101 2.24 -11.08 -18.01
CA GLN A 101 1.71 -12.42 -18.20
C GLN A 101 0.23 -12.48 -17.83
N LEU A 102 -0.61 -12.87 -18.80
CA LEU A 102 -2.07 -12.98 -18.65
C LEU A 102 -2.60 -14.41 -18.85
N GLU A 103 -1.72 -15.38 -19.11
CA GLU A 103 -2.09 -16.77 -19.36
C GLU A 103 -1.39 -17.72 -18.38
N GLY A 104 -2.05 -18.86 -18.12
CA GLY A 104 -1.52 -19.91 -17.25
C GLY A 104 -1.42 -19.49 -15.78
N ASN A 105 -0.33 -19.86 -15.12
CA ASN A 105 -0.11 -19.55 -13.70
C ASN A 105 0.43 -18.13 -13.50
N HIS A 106 -0.30 -17.11 -13.95
CA HIS A 106 0.08 -15.71 -13.76
C HIS A 106 -0.45 -15.14 -12.44
N ILE A 107 0.10 -14.01 -11.99
CA ILE A 107 -0.34 -13.30 -10.78
C ILE A 107 -0.60 -11.81 -11.10
N HIS A 108 -1.26 -11.56 -12.23
CA HIS A 108 -1.40 -10.21 -12.78
C HIS A 108 -2.08 -9.24 -11.79
N ILE A 109 -3.10 -9.68 -11.06
CA ILE A 109 -3.74 -8.85 -10.02
C ILE A 109 -2.75 -8.44 -8.91
N ALA A 110 -1.79 -9.29 -8.53
CA ALA A 110 -0.78 -8.92 -7.54
C ALA A 110 0.14 -7.80 -8.05
N PHE A 111 0.50 -7.82 -9.34
CA PHE A 111 1.22 -6.72 -9.97
C PHE A 111 0.40 -5.42 -9.98
N GLU A 112 -0.86 -5.49 -10.37
CA GLU A 112 -1.76 -4.33 -10.36
C GLU A 112 -1.95 -3.77 -8.94
N ALA A 113 -2.02 -4.65 -7.92
CA ALA A 113 -2.05 -4.24 -6.52
C ALA A 113 -0.72 -3.57 -6.07
N ALA A 114 0.42 -4.07 -6.56
CA ALA A 114 1.73 -3.48 -6.32
C ALA A 114 1.86 -2.08 -6.95
N GLU A 115 1.21 -1.81 -8.08
CA GLU A 115 1.09 -0.45 -8.61
C GLU A 115 0.15 0.42 -7.75
N ALA A 116 -1.02 -0.13 -7.42
CA ALA A 116 -2.06 0.60 -6.70
C ALA A 116 -1.63 1.04 -5.30
N ILE A 117 -0.80 0.25 -4.60
CA ILE A 117 -0.37 0.58 -3.23
C ILE A 117 0.40 1.91 -3.17
N GLY A 118 1.20 2.23 -4.19
CA GLY A 118 1.86 3.54 -4.32
C GLY A 118 0.84 4.69 -4.40
N ARG A 119 -0.21 4.49 -5.21
CA ARG A 119 -1.30 5.48 -5.38
C ARG A 119 -2.20 5.61 -4.14
N VAL A 120 -2.29 4.56 -3.32
CA VAL A 120 -2.96 4.59 -2.01
C VAL A 120 -2.13 5.35 -0.98
N VAL A 121 -0.83 5.03 -0.87
CA VAL A 121 0.06 5.59 0.16
C VAL A 121 0.34 7.06 -0.08
N LYS A 122 0.52 7.50 -1.33
CA LYS A 122 0.83 8.89 -1.67
C LYS A 122 -0.11 9.93 -1.02
N PRO A 123 -1.44 9.91 -1.23
CA PRO A 123 -2.33 10.91 -0.64
C PRO A 123 -2.32 10.89 0.89
N ILE A 124 -2.09 9.72 1.51
CA ILE A 124 -2.00 9.57 2.96
C ILE A 124 -0.77 10.32 3.49
N LEU A 125 0.41 10.06 2.90
CA LEU A 125 1.66 10.70 3.33
C LEU A 125 1.65 12.21 3.10
N MET A 126 1.11 12.64 1.96
CA MET A 126 1.07 14.06 1.57
C MET A 126 0.08 14.89 2.40
N SER A 127 -0.86 14.26 3.10
CA SER A 127 -1.90 15.00 3.80
C SER A 127 -1.46 15.55 5.15
N PRO A 128 -1.71 16.83 5.43
CA PRO A 128 -1.53 17.38 6.78
C PRO A 128 -2.64 16.93 7.75
N ARG A 129 -3.67 16.23 7.26
CA ARG A 129 -4.82 15.76 8.04
C ARG A 129 -4.69 14.32 8.53
N VAL A 130 -3.53 13.71 8.28
CA VAL A 130 -3.15 12.39 8.77
C VAL A 130 -2.01 12.60 9.76
N SER A 131 -2.16 12.06 10.97
CA SER A 131 -1.15 12.18 12.03
C SER A 131 0.17 11.53 11.62
N ARG A 132 1.26 11.91 12.28
CA ARG A 132 2.60 11.39 11.94
C ARG A 132 2.65 9.89 12.21
N ARG A 133 2.19 9.46 13.39
CA ARG A 133 2.09 8.04 13.74
C ARG A 133 1.29 7.23 12.72
N LEU A 134 0.13 7.72 12.28
CA LEU A 134 -0.69 6.97 11.32
C LEU A 134 0.01 6.85 9.96
N LYS A 135 0.75 7.88 9.51
CA LYS A 135 1.58 7.77 8.31
C LYS A 135 2.67 6.70 8.47
N GLU A 136 3.35 6.68 9.60
CA GLU A 136 4.38 5.69 9.92
C GLU A 136 3.79 4.27 9.91
N GLU A 137 2.65 4.06 10.57
CA GLU A 137 1.96 2.77 10.62
C GLU A 137 1.53 2.28 9.24
N LEU A 138 0.87 3.14 8.44
CA LEU A 138 0.37 2.76 7.12
C LEU A 138 1.49 2.55 6.10
N LEU A 139 2.54 3.37 6.13
CA LEU A 139 3.73 3.13 5.32
C LEU A 139 4.43 1.83 5.76
N GLY A 140 4.48 1.55 7.06
CA GLY A 140 5.04 0.33 7.62
C GLY A 140 4.40 -0.94 7.06
N VAL A 141 3.07 -0.95 6.85
CA VAL A 141 2.37 -2.08 6.20
C VAL A 141 2.86 -2.31 4.77
N ALA A 142 3.00 -1.25 3.98
CA ALA A 142 3.49 -1.34 2.61
C ALA A 142 4.96 -1.79 2.57
N LEU A 143 5.82 -1.22 3.40
CA LEU A 143 7.24 -1.56 3.45
C LEU A 143 7.50 -2.99 3.96
N THR A 144 6.72 -3.44 4.95
CA THR A 144 6.75 -4.83 5.44
C THR A 144 6.40 -5.79 4.31
N THR A 145 5.39 -5.44 3.50
CA THR A 145 5.00 -6.22 2.33
C THR A 145 6.11 -6.29 1.29
N LEU A 146 6.75 -5.17 0.98
CA LEU A 146 7.90 -5.14 0.07
C LEU A 146 9.05 -6.03 0.60
N ARG A 147 9.36 -5.94 1.90
CA ARG A 147 10.39 -6.76 2.54
C ARG A 147 10.09 -8.25 2.38
N ASP A 148 8.84 -8.67 2.57
CA ASP A 148 8.46 -10.08 2.49
C ASP A 148 8.61 -10.62 1.06
N LEU A 149 8.25 -9.81 0.05
CA LEU A 149 8.53 -10.15 -1.35
C LEU A 149 10.03 -10.26 -1.65
N GLU A 150 10.85 -9.37 -1.11
CA GLU A 150 12.31 -9.36 -1.33
C GLU A 150 13.03 -10.59 -0.71
N GLN A 151 12.38 -11.32 0.20
CA GLN A 151 12.89 -12.59 0.73
C GLN A 151 12.77 -13.76 -0.27
N HIS A 152 11.96 -13.59 -1.33
CA HIS A 152 11.64 -14.64 -2.28
C HIS A 152 12.16 -14.31 -3.68
N ALA A 153 13.22 -15.02 -4.12
CA ALA A 153 13.89 -14.75 -5.40
C ALA A 153 12.96 -14.85 -6.64
N HIS A 154 11.91 -15.67 -6.59
CA HIS A 154 10.94 -15.80 -7.69
C HIS A 154 9.94 -14.63 -7.74
N LEU A 155 9.79 -13.86 -6.65
CA LEU A 155 8.94 -12.68 -6.55
C LEU A 155 9.70 -11.36 -6.76
N THR A 156 11.00 -11.41 -7.06
CA THR A 156 11.80 -10.21 -7.38
C THR A 156 11.17 -9.31 -8.45
N PRO A 157 10.52 -9.83 -9.52
CA PRO A 157 9.81 -8.97 -10.47
C PRO A 157 8.67 -8.17 -9.81
N LEU A 158 7.88 -8.81 -8.94
CA LEU A 158 6.79 -8.16 -8.21
C LEU A 158 7.31 -7.13 -7.20
N ALA A 159 8.36 -7.48 -6.44
CA ALA A 159 9.02 -6.55 -5.53
C ALA A 159 9.54 -5.31 -6.26
N THR A 160 10.11 -5.49 -7.46
CA THR A 160 10.61 -4.39 -8.28
C THR A 160 9.50 -3.44 -8.74
N VAL A 161 8.37 -3.99 -9.18
CA VAL A 161 7.19 -3.17 -9.54
C VAL A 161 6.67 -2.41 -8.32
N MET A 162 6.47 -3.09 -7.19
CA MET A 162 6.01 -2.45 -5.96
C MET A 162 6.95 -1.31 -5.52
N ARG A 163 8.27 -1.57 -5.55
CA ARG A 163 9.30 -0.60 -5.18
C ARG A 163 9.25 0.63 -6.07
N ALA A 164 9.18 0.43 -7.39
CA ALA A 164 9.08 1.51 -8.37
C ALA A 164 7.83 2.37 -8.12
N HIS A 165 6.67 1.76 -7.89
CA HIS A 165 5.43 2.51 -7.68
C HIS A 165 5.29 3.13 -6.28
N LEU A 166 6.01 2.64 -5.26
CA LEU A 166 6.14 3.38 -4.01
C LEU A 166 6.95 4.67 -4.18
N ILE A 167 7.89 4.74 -5.13
CA ILE A 167 8.69 5.94 -5.41
C ILE A 167 7.99 6.85 -6.43
N GLU A 168 7.42 6.27 -7.49
CA GLU A 168 6.68 6.94 -8.55
C GLU A 168 5.26 6.36 -8.68
N PRO A 169 4.29 6.80 -7.84
CA PRO A 169 2.94 6.23 -7.78
C PRO A 169 2.20 6.11 -9.11
N TYR A 170 2.47 7.02 -10.05
CA TYR A 170 1.83 7.05 -11.36
C TYR A 170 2.73 6.59 -12.50
N GLY A 171 3.90 6.00 -12.20
CA GLY A 171 4.89 5.59 -13.20
C GLY A 171 5.64 6.76 -13.84
N PHE A 172 5.53 7.94 -13.24
CA PHE A 172 6.33 9.12 -13.59
C PHE A 172 6.57 9.96 -12.33
N ARG A 173 7.69 10.67 -12.33
CA ARG A 173 8.01 11.65 -11.30
C ARG A 173 7.07 12.85 -11.36
N GLU A 174 6.47 13.19 -10.23
CA GLU A 174 5.73 14.43 -10.07
C GLU A 174 6.60 15.55 -9.49
N GLN A 175 6.32 16.79 -9.91
CA GLN A 175 6.97 17.99 -9.37
C GLN A 175 6.32 18.43 -8.05
N ASN A 176 6.46 17.61 -7.02
CA ASN A 176 5.97 17.89 -5.68
C ASN A 176 6.94 17.36 -4.61
N ASN A 177 6.66 17.60 -3.33
CA ASN A 177 7.51 17.19 -2.21
C ASN A 177 7.31 15.73 -1.75
N TYR A 178 6.68 14.88 -2.58
CA TYR A 178 6.36 13.49 -2.20
C TYR A 178 7.60 12.69 -1.81
N LEU A 179 8.66 12.70 -2.64
CA LEU A 179 9.86 11.92 -2.36
C LEU A 179 10.56 12.35 -1.06
N TYR A 180 10.50 13.63 -0.73
CA TYR A 180 11.02 14.15 0.54
C TYR A 180 10.19 13.62 1.73
N ILE A 181 8.87 13.69 1.63
CA ILE A 181 7.97 13.18 2.68
C ILE A 181 8.12 11.66 2.83
N LEU A 182 8.20 10.93 1.71
CA LEU A 182 8.41 9.49 1.71
C LEU A 182 9.72 9.13 2.40
N LYS A 183 10.82 9.85 2.10
CA LYS A 183 12.10 9.64 2.77
C LYS A 183 12.02 9.91 4.27
N GLN A 184 11.38 11.01 4.66
CA GLN A 184 11.20 11.33 6.08
C GLN A 184 10.44 10.21 6.81
N CYS A 185 9.29 9.79 6.28
CA CYS A 185 8.49 8.71 6.87
C CYS A 185 9.20 7.36 6.83
N PHE A 186 10.03 7.10 5.82
CA PHE A 186 10.88 5.90 5.75
C PHE A 186 11.96 5.92 6.82
N ASP A 187 12.64 7.04 7.04
CA ASP A 187 13.70 7.18 8.04
C ASP A 187 13.19 7.04 9.48
N GLU A 188 11.90 7.34 9.70
CA GLU A 188 11.19 7.14 10.97
C GLU A 188 10.82 5.66 11.23
N GLN A 189 10.90 4.79 10.22
CA GLN A 189 10.60 3.36 10.38
C GLN A 189 11.64 2.65 11.26
N ASP A 190 11.22 1.52 11.83
CA ASP A 190 12.10 0.68 12.61
C ASP A 190 13.39 0.34 11.85
N HIS A 191 14.51 0.44 12.56
CA HIS A 191 15.85 0.25 12.02
C HIS A 191 16.07 -1.15 11.42
N VAL A 192 15.39 -2.19 11.93
CA VAL A 192 15.47 -3.55 11.37
C VAL A 192 14.75 -3.58 10.02
N LEU A 193 13.57 -2.98 9.91
CA LEU A 193 12.86 -2.89 8.63
C LEU A 193 13.68 -2.14 7.58
N ARG A 194 14.26 -0.99 7.95
CA ARG A 194 15.12 -0.21 7.04
C ARG A 194 16.35 -0.99 6.57
N ALA A 195 16.99 -1.75 7.47
CA ALA A 195 18.17 -2.54 7.12
C ALA A 195 17.90 -3.63 6.07
N HIS A 196 16.68 -4.18 6.03
CA HIS A 196 16.29 -5.16 5.00
C HIS A 196 15.95 -4.50 3.65
N LEU A 197 15.55 -3.22 3.66
CA LEU A 197 15.06 -2.50 2.49
C LEU A 197 16.16 -1.61 1.87
N GLY A 198 17.38 -2.14 1.77
CA GLY A 198 18.54 -1.42 1.21
C GLY A 198 18.29 -0.96 -0.24
N HIS A 199 17.76 -1.84 -1.10
CA HIS A 199 17.43 -1.48 -2.48
C HIS A 199 16.40 -0.35 -2.58
N PHE A 200 15.39 -0.33 -1.70
CA PHE A 200 14.42 0.77 -1.65
C PHE A 200 15.06 2.08 -1.20
N SER A 201 15.94 2.04 -0.20
CA SER A 201 16.67 3.24 0.24
C SER A 201 17.52 3.82 -0.89
N ASP A 202 18.27 2.97 -1.60
CA ASP A 202 19.15 3.38 -2.70
C ASP A 202 18.34 3.97 -3.86
N ASP A 203 17.27 3.29 -4.29
CA ASP A 203 16.38 3.75 -5.36
C ASP A 203 15.71 5.09 -4.99
N LEU A 204 15.28 5.25 -3.73
CA LEU A 204 14.66 6.47 -3.23
C LEU A 204 15.64 7.64 -3.20
N ASP A 205 16.89 7.42 -2.75
CA ASP A 205 17.91 8.46 -2.74
C ASP A 205 18.37 8.82 -4.16
N ALA A 206 18.45 7.86 -5.08
CA ALA A 206 18.70 8.11 -6.49
C ALA A 206 17.59 8.97 -7.13
N ALA A 207 16.32 8.63 -6.91
CA ALA A 207 15.18 9.38 -7.42
C ALA A 207 15.18 10.84 -6.91
N ARG A 208 15.56 11.05 -5.65
CA ARG A 208 15.73 12.38 -5.05
C ARG A 208 16.92 13.14 -5.66
N GLY A 209 18.06 12.48 -5.83
CA GLY A 209 19.31 13.09 -6.33
C GLY A 209 19.25 13.66 -7.76
N VAL A 210 18.26 13.25 -8.56
CA VAL A 210 17.99 13.84 -9.89
C VAL A 210 17.47 15.30 -9.80
N GLU A 211 17.32 15.87 -8.59
CA GLU A 211 17.02 17.30 -8.35
C GLU A 211 18.24 18.25 -8.37
N ALA A 212 19.48 17.75 -8.49
CA ALA A 212 20.70 18.58 -8.42
C ALA A 212 21.29 18.95 -9.79
#